data_AF-A0A662TEI7-F1
#
_entry.id   AF-A0A662TEI7-F1
#
_cell.length_a   1.000
_cell.length_b   1.000
_cell.length_c   1.000
_cell.angle_alpha   90.00
_cell.angle_beta   90.00
_cell.angle_gamma   90.00
#
_symmetry.space_group_name_H-M   'P 1'
#
loop_
_entity.id
_entity.type
_entity.pdbx_description
1 polymer ?
#
loop_
_entity_poly.entity_id
_entity_poly.type
_entity_poly.pdbx_seq_one_letter_code
_entity_poly.pdbx_strand_id
1 'polypeptide(L)'
;MPMEMIKPRLVVWICTSKCNLNCIHCYTRGRFPSRELDTDKALKLIDEIAKLEPRHVSFTGGEPLLRKDIFTLLERANEYDFSKDVVTNSTIITREVAKKLYELDVNVIISLDAASKETYMKMRGWKWEKALEAVKILAEEGVYFT
;
A
#
# COMPACT_ATOMS: atom_id res chain seq x y z
N MET A 1 20.05 -7.91 32.61
CA MET A 1 19.21 -6.85 32.02
C MET A 1 18.18 -7.52 31.15
N PRO A 2 16.87 -7.28 31.32
CA PRO A 2 15.91 -7.68 30.30
C PRO A 2 16.31 -6.98 29.00
N MET A 3 16.42 -7.74 27.91
CA MET A 3 16.72 -7.21 26.59
C MET A 3 15.61 -6.23 26.25
N GLU A 4 15.92 -4.93 26.20
CA GLU A 4 14.98 -3.91 25.73
C GLU A 4 14.54 -4.32 24.33
N MET A 5 13.24 -4.55 24.12
CA MET A 5 12.73 -4.94 22.82
C MET A 5 13.03 -3.81 21.83
N ILE A 6 13.88 -4.09 20.85
CA ILE A 6 14.20 -3.13 19.79
C ILE A 6 12.93 -2.89 18.98
N LYS A 7 12.38 -1.67 19.07
CA LYS A 7 11.22 -1.24 18.30
C LYS A 7 11.55 -1.26 16.79
N PRO A 8 10.73 -1.90 15.95
CA PRO A 8 10.99 -1.98 14.53
C PRO A 8 10.87 -0.59 13.88
N ARG A 9 11.79 -0.27 12.96
CA ARG A 9 11.67 0.98 12.18
C ARG A 9 10.55 0.90 11.14
N LEU A 10 10.31 -0.29 10.60
CA LEU A 10 9.39 -0.53 9.51
C LEU A 10 8.77 -1.92 9.67
N VAL A 11 7.44 -1.99 9.56
CA VAL A 11 6.72 -3.23 9.34
C VAL A 11 6.16 -3.19 7.92
N VAL A 12 6.46 -4.21 7.12
CA VAL A 12 5.93 -4.36 5.76
C VAL A 12 4.87 -5.44 5.78
N TRP A 13 3.63 -5.08 5.48
CA TRP A 13 2.52 -6.03 5.48
C TRP A 13 1.97 -6.25 4.07
N ILE A 14 2.17 -7.48 3.57
CA ILE A 14 1.47 -8.00 2.38
C ILE A 14 0.00 -8.24 2.76
N CYS A 15 -0.84 -7.20 2.67
CA CYS A 15 -2.21 -7.22 3.18
C CYS A 15 -3.20 -7.93 2.23
N THR A 16 -2.81 -8.10 0.97
CA THR A 16 -3.53 -8.89 -0.03
C THR A 16 -2.56 -9.49 -1.04
N SER A 17 -2.92 -10.64 -1.60
CA SER A 17 -2.25 -11.26 -2.75
C SER A 17 -2.89 -10.87 -4.09
N LYS A 18 -4.08 -10.28 -4.06
CA LYS A 18 -4.84 -9.90 -5.26
C LYS A 18 -4.19 -8.69 -5.91
N CYS A 19 -3.99 -8.76 -7.22
CA CYS A 19 -3.50 -7.67 -8.03
C CYS A 19 -4.23 -7.69 -9.38
N ASN A 20 -4.50 -6.52 -9.92
CA ASN A 20 -5.10 -6.34 -11.25
C ASN A 20 -4.05 -6.22 -12.37
N LEU A 21 -2.76 -6.31 -12.03
CA LEU A 21 -1.66 -6.41 -12.99
C LEU A 21 -0.93 -7.75 -12.83
N ASN A 22 -0.13 -8.11 -13.84
CA ASN A 22 0.66 -9.33 -13.88
C ASN A 22 2.11 -9.04 -14.27
N CYS A 23 2.75 -8.13 -13.54
CA CYS A 23 4.08 -7.61 -13.87
C CYS A 23 5.15 -8.71 -13.95
N ILE A 24 6.11 -8.56 -14.86
CA ILE A 24 7.12 -9.59 -15.14
C ILE A 24 8.11 -9.80 -13.98
N HIS A 25 8.36 -8.74 -13.20
CA HIS A 25 9.32 -8.71 -12.08
C HIS A 25 8.65 -8.85 -10.71
N CYS A 26 7.34 -9.13 -10.67
CA CYS A 26 6.57 -9.13 -9.43
C CYS A 26 7.00 -10.27 -8.50
N TYR A 27 7.46 -9.93 -7.29
CA TYR A 27 7.90 -10.90 -6.29
C TYR A 27 6.73 -11.60 -5.57
N THR A 28 5.50 -11.09 -5.65
CA THR A 28 4.31 -11.70 -5.04
C THR A 28 3.51 -12.58 -6.00
N ARG A 29 3.80 -12.50 -7.30
CA ARG A 29 3.11 -13.25 -8.37
C ARG A 29 3.12 -14.76 -8.11
N GLY A 30 1.93 -15.32 -7.91
CA GLY A 30 1.73 -16.77 -7.73
C GLY A 30 2.28 -17.35 -6.43
N ARG A 31 2.80 -16.53 -5.50
CA ARG A 31 3.44 -17.01 -4.27
C ARG A 31 2.50 -17.20 -3.09
N PHE A 32 1.40 -16.45 -3.03
CA PHE A 32 0.50 -16.45 -1.87
C PHE A 32 -0.92 -16.84 -2.27
N PRO A 33 -1.24 -18.14 -2.39
CA PRO A 33 -2.58 -18.58 -2.74
C PRO A 33 -3.60 -18.35 -1.59
N SER A 34 -4.52 -17.40 -1.79
CA SER A 34 -5.87 -17.26 -1.19
C SER A 34 -6.08 -17.18 0.33
N ARG A 35 -5.09 -17.42 1.18
CA ARG A 35 -5.24 -17.28 2.64
C ARG A 35 -5.00 -15.83 3.08
N GLU A 36 -5.93 -14.97 2.74
CA GLU A 36 -5.97 -13.59 3.24
C GLU A 36 -6.64 -13.57 4.62
N LEU A 37 -6.16 -12.69 5.51
CA LEU A 37 -6.87 -12.40 6.74
C LEU A 37 -8.24 -11.78 6.38
N ASP A 38 -9.29 -12.28 7.00
CA ASP A 38 -10.58 -11.58 7.04
C ASP A 38 -10.44 -10.25 7.80
N THR A 39 -11.47 -9.41 7.73
CA THR A 39 -11.42 -8.06 8.29
C THR A 39 -11.14 -8.06 9.80
N ASP A 40 -11.79 -8.94 10.57
CA ASP A 40 -11.59 -9.01 12.02
C ASP A 40 -10.16 -9.40 12.40
N LYS A 41 -9.58 -10.38 11.71
CA LYS A 41 -8.18 -10.78 11.94
C LYS A 41 -7.19 -9.73 11.46
N ALA A 42 -7.50 -9.03 10.37
CA ALA A 42 -6.68 -7.94 9.85
C ALA A 42 -6.65 -6.75 10.82
N LEU A 43 -7.78 -6.39 11.41
CA LEU A 43 -7.87 -5.37 12.46
C LEU A 43 -7.06 -5.77 13.70
N LYS A 44 -7.24 -7.02 14.17
CA LYS A 44 -6.43 -7.54 15.29
C LYS A 44 -4.93 -7.53 14.98
N LEU A 45 -4.53 -7.80 13.74
CA LEU A 45 -3.12 -7.74 13.38
C LEU A 45 -2.58 -6.31 13.48
N ILE A 46 -3.35 -5.28 13.12
CA ILE A 46 -2.95 -3.88 13.32
C ILE A 46 -2.74 -3.60 14.81
N ASP A 47 -3.65 -4.08 15.66
CA ASP A 47 -3.54 -3.94 17.12
C ASP A 47 -2.27 -4.62 17.65
N GLU A 48 -1.93 -5.81 17.16
CA GLU A 48 -0.70 -6.51 17.54
C GLU A 48 0.56 -5.82 16.99
N ILE A 49 0.53 -5.28 15.77
CA ILE A 49 1.62 -4.49 15.20
C ILE A 49 1.86 -3.23 16.05
N ALA A 50 0.80 -2.56 16.50
CA ALA A 50 0.90 -1.36 17.31
C ALA A 50 1.61 -1.61 18.66
N LYS A 51 1.45 -2.79 19.26
CA LYS A 51 2.17 -3.18 20.49
C LYS A 51 3.68 -3.29 20.30
N LEU A 52 4.15 -3.42 19.06
CA LEU A 52 5.59 -3.39 18.74
C LEU A 52 6.14 -1.96 18.69
N GLU A 53 5.26 -0.95 18.68
CA GLU A 53 5.59 0.47 18.55
C GLU A 53 6.49 0.77 17.33
N PRO A 54 6.08 0.36 16.10
CA PRO A 54 6.86 0.64 14.90
C PRO A 54 6.91 2.14 14.62
N ARG A 55 7.94 2.62 13.92
CA ARG A 55 7.90 4.00 13.39
C ARG A 55 7.00 4.13 12.15
N HIS A 56 6.93 3.07 11.36
CA HIS A 56 6.24 3.07 10.08
C HIS A 56 5.63 1.70 9.74
N VAL A 57 4.44 1.69 9.14
CA VAL A 57 3.76 0.50 8.62
C VAL A 57 3.41 0.69 7.15
N SER A 58 4.01 -0.12 6.27
CA SER A 58 3.75 -0.10 4.83
C SER A 58 2.76 -1.19 4.45
N PHE A 59 1.63 -0.79 3.87
CA PHE A 59 0.61 -1.68 3.34
C PHE A 59 0.94 -1.99 1.87
N THR A 60 1.27 -3.25 1.58
CA THR A 60 1.74 -3.70 0.26
C THR A 60 1.10 -5.04 -0.14
N GLY A 61 1.64 -5.69 -1.17
CA GLY A 61 1.38 -7.09 -1.51
C GLY A 61 1.14 -7.29 -3.00
N GLY A 62 -0.11 -7.60 -3.35
CA GLY A 62 -0.63 -7.40 -4.70
C GLY A 62 -0.89 -5.92 -4.92
N GLU A 63 -2.16 -5.54 -5.01
CA GLU A 63 -2.61 -4.14 -5.02
C GLU A 63 -3.49 -3.89 -3.78
N PRO A 64 -2.96 -3.22 -2.74
CA PRO A 64 -3.70 -2.95 -1.50
C PRO A 64 -5.05 -2.26 -1.75
N LEU A 65 -5.15 -1.38 -2.73
CA LEU A 65 -6.39 -0.65 -3.03
C LEU A 65 -7.50 -1.54 -3.63
N LEU A 66 -7.21 -2.80 -4.00
CA LEU A 66 -8.22 -3.80 -4.35
C LEU A 66 -8.83 -4.49 -3.14
N ARG A 67 -8.21 -4.38 -1.96
CA ARG A 67 -8.71 -5.01 -0.75
C ARG A 67 -9.96 -4.28 -0.27
N LYS A 68 -11.08 -5.01 -0.17
CA LYS A 68 -12.43 -4.44 0.12
C LYS A 68 -12.51 -3.57 1.38
N ASP A 69 -11.70 -3.88 2.38
CA ASP A 69 -11.67 -3.29 3.71
C ASP A 69 -10.43 -2.41 3.93
N ILE A 70 -9.66 -2.07 2.88
CA ILE A 70 -8.40 -1.33 3.02
C ILE A 70 -8.57 -0.01 3.77
N PHE A 71 -9.62 0.77 3.48
CA PHE A 71 -9.86 2.05 4.17
C PHE A 71 -10.22 1.86 5.64
N THR A 72 -10.96 0.79 5.99
CA THR A 72 -11.23 0.41 7.38
C THR A 72 -9.96 0.04 8.13
N LEU A 73 -9.02 -0.65 7.46
CA LEU A 73 -7.72 -0.97 8.03
C LEU A 73 -6.85 0.28 8.24
N LEU A 74 -6.84 1.20 7.27
CA LEU A 74 -6.10 2.47 7.38
C LEU A 74 -6.70 3.38 8.46
N GLU A 75 -8.02 3.39 8.62
CA GLU A 75 -8.71 4.08 9.72
C GLU A 75 -8.33 3.49 11.08
N ARG A 76 -8.29 2.16 11.21
CA ARG A 76 -7.81 1.52 12.45
C ARG A 76 -6.35 1.88 12.74
N ALA A 77 -5.51 1.95 11.72
CA ALA A 77 -4.11 2.34 11.86
C ALA A 77 -3.94 3.79 12.34
N ASN A 78 -4.90 4.69 12.08
CA ASN A 78 -4.88 6.07 12.58
C ASN A 78 -5.05 6.18 14.11
N GLU A 79 -5.51 5.13 14.77
CA GLU A 79 -5.63 5.14 16.24
C GLU A 79 -4.27 4.97 16.96
N TYR A 80 -3.18 4.78 16.21
CA TYR A 80 -1.86 4.45 16.74
C TYR A 80 -0.79 5.44 16.27
N ASP A 81 0.24 5.62 17.09
CA ASP A 81 1.35 6.55 16.84
C ASP A 81 2.43 5.96 15.93
N PHE A 82 2.05 5.63 14.69
CA PHE A 82 2.99 5.29 13.64
C PHE A 82 2.54 5.88 12.29
N SER A 83 3.51 6.24 11.46
CA SER A 83 3.22 6.66 10.09
C SER A 83 2.88 5.46 9.21
N LYS A 84 2.12 5.67 8.13
CA LYS A 84 1.68 4.59 7.24
C LYS A 84 1.75 4.98 5.77
N ASP A 85 2.00 3.98 4.95
CA ASP A 85 1.95 4.12 3.50
C ASP A 85 1.13 3.02 2.83
N VAL A 86 0.67 3.31 1.62
CA VAL A 86 0.16 2.30 0.68
C VAL A 86 1.07 2.25 -0.54
N VAL A 87 1.61 1.07 -0.83
CA VAL A 87 2.34 0.80 -2.08
C VAL A 87 1.33 0.42 -3.16
N THR A 88 1.19 1.23 -4.20
CA THR A 88 0.20 1.02 -5.27
C THR A 88 0.83 0.97 -6.66
N ASN A 89 0.20 0.20 -7.54
CA ASN A 89 0.44 0.18 -8.97
C ASN A 89 -0.27 1.32 -9.73
N SER A 90 -0.95 2.23 -9.00
CA SER A 90 -1.64 3.44 -9.47
C SER A 90 -2.92 3.25 -10.30
N THR A 91 -3.30 2.01 -10.61
CA THR A 91 -4.44 1.72 -11.51
C THR A 91 -5.81 2.14 -10.97
N ILE A 92 -5.96 2.28 -9.65
CA ILE A 92 -7.23 2.55 -8.95
C ILE A 92 -7.28 3.97 -8.37
N ILE A 93 -6.22 4.76 -8.56
CA ILE A 93 -6.20 6.13 -8.06
C ILE A 93 -7.18 6.99 -8.87
N THR A 94 -8.32 7.28 -8.26
CA THR A 94 -9.27 8.32 -8.66
C THR A 94 -9.19 9.49 -7.68
N ARG A 95 -9.88 10.61 -7.95
CA ARG A 95 -9.96 11.73 -7.01
C ARG A 95 -10.58 11.30 -5.68
N GLU A 96 -11.61 10.46 -5.71
CA GLU A 96 -12.28 9.96 -4.52
C GLU A 96 -11.34 9.08 -3.68
N VAL A 97 -10.53 8.24 -4.33
CA VAL A 97 -9.52 7.42 -3.65
C VAL A 97 -8.41 8.31 -3.07
N ALA A 98 -7.90 9.26 -3.84
CA ALA A 98 -6.87 10.19 -3.38
C ALA A 98 -7.35 11.04 -2.19
N LYS A 99 -8.57 11.57 -2.25
CA LYS A 99 -9.18 12.31 -1.14
C LYS A 99 -9.28 11.47 0.13
N LYS A 100 -9.71 10.21 0.03
CA LYS A 100 -9.74 9.30 1.19
C LYS A 100 -8.35 9.05 1.77
N LEU A 101 -7.33 8.89 0.92
CA LEU A 101 -5.95 8.69 1.37
C LEU A 101 -5.40 9.95 2.07
N TYR A 102 -5.74 11.14 1.56
CA TYR A 102 -5.42 12.42 2.20
C TYR A 102 -6.08 12.54 3.58
N GLU A 103 -7.40 12.33 3.67
CA GLU A 103 -8.17 12.42 4.91
C GLU A 103 -7.68 11.44 5.98
N LEU A 104 -7.12 10.31 5.57
CA LEU A 104 -6.57 9.29 6.47
C LEU A 104 -5.08 9.49 6.79
N ASP A 105 -4.44 10.56 6.34
CA ASP A 105 -3.00 10.83 6.52
C ASP A 105 -2.14 9.64 6.07
N VAL A 106 -2.36 9.17 4.84
CA VAL A 106 -1.67 8.02 4.25
C VAL A 106 -0.69 8.50 3.19
N ASN A 107 0.58 8.15 3.35
CA ASN A 107 1.56 8.34 2.29
C ASN A 107 1.32 7.33 1.15
N VAL A 108 1.56 7.73 -0.09
CA VAL A 108 1.42 6.83 -1.25
C VAL A 108 2.77 6.55 -1.88
N ILE A 109 3.15 5.28 -1.98
CA ILE A 109 4.32 4.86 -2.74
C ILE A 109 3.85 4.40 -4.13
N ILE A 110 4.25 5.14 -5.17
CA ILE A 110 3.81 4.89 -6.54
C ILE A 110 4.85 4.01 -7.23
N SER A 111 4.40 2.87 -7.75
CA SER A 111 5.32 1.98 -8.45
C SER A 111 5.50 2.36 -9.93
N LEU A 112 6.61 3.06 -10.23
CA LEU A 112 7.04 3.46 -11.58
C LEU A 112 8.41 2.84 -11.92
N ASP A 113 8.42 1.63 -12.47
CA ASP A 113 9.67 0.83 -12.61
C ASP A 113 10.42 1.01 -13.93
N ALA A 114 10.22 2.13 -14.64
CA ALA A 114 10.87 2.33 -15.93
C ALA A 114 11.02 3.80 -16.29
N ALA A 115 12.13 4.12 -16.97
CA ALA A 115 12.42 5.47 -17.49
C ALA A 115 11.73 5.77 -18.83
N SER A 116 11.14 4.78 -19.50
CA SER A 116 10.42 4.94 -20.76
C SER A 116 9.05 4.29 -20.72
N LYS A 117 8.10 4.87 -21.46
CA LYS A 117 6.76 4.31 -21.65
C LYS A 117 6.80 2.88 -22.17
N GLU A 118 7.64 2.60 -23.16
CA GLU A 118 7.76 1.27 -23.77
C GLU A 118 8.19 0.22 -22.74
N THR A 119 9.25 0.51 -21.98
CA THR A 119 9.74 -0.40 -20.94
C THR A 119 8.73 -0.57 -19.82
N TYR A 120 8.07 0.50 -19.38
CA TYR A 120 7.00 0.44 -18.38
C TYR A 120 5.88 -0.51 -18.83
N MET A 121 5.38 -0.31 -20.06
CA MET A 121 4.30 -1.11 -20.62
C MET A 121 4.70 -2.58 -20.77
N LYS A 122 5.94 -2.87 -21.18
CA LYS A 122 6.47 -4.22 -21.26
C LYS A 122 6.59 -4.88 -19.89
N MET A 123 7.03 -4.15 -18.87
CA MET A 123 7.24 -4.69 -17.53
C MET A 123 5.94 -4.90 -16.75
N ARG A 124 5.02 -3.94 -16.83
CA ARG A 124 3.81 -3.90 -16.00
C ARG A 124 2.54 -4.30 -16.73
N GLY A 125 2.53 -4.25 -18.07
CA GLY A 125 1.32 -4.50 -18.86
C GLY A 125 0.24 -3.43 -18.68
N TRP A 126 0.60 -2.21 -18.25
CA TRP A 126 -0.33 -1.13 -17.97
C TRP A 126 0.01 0.16 -18.73
N LYS A 127 -0.96 1.06 -18.86
CA LYS A 127 -0.85 2.32 -19.60
C LYS A 127 -0.02 3.35 -18.81
N TRP A 128 1.09 3.80 -19.39
CA TRP A 128 1.97 4.83 -18.81
C TRP A 128 1.23 6.13 -18.47
N GLU A 129 0.39 6.61 -19.37
CA GLU A 129 -0.34 7.87 -19.20
C GLU A 129 -1.28 7.82 -17.99
N LYS A 130 -1.88 6.65 -17.71
CA LYS A 130 -2.75 6.45 -16.55
C LYS A 130 -1.96 6.47 -15.23
N ALA A 131 -0.74 5.96 -15.22
CA ALA A 131 0.13 6.08 -14.05
C ALA A 131 0.51 7.54 -13.77
N LEU A 132 0.81 8.32 -14.82
CA LEU A 132 1.09 9.76 -14.67
C LEU A 132 -0.16 10.57 -14.31
N GLU A 133 -1.35 10.17 -14.78
CA GLU A 133 -2.63 10.78 -14.38
C GLU A 133 -2.88 10.58 -12.87
N ALA A 134 -2.61 9.39 -12.34
CA ALA A 134 -2.69 9.13 -10.91
C ALA A 134 -1.75 10.03 -10.08
N VAL A 135 -0.51 10.22 -10.53
CA VAL A 135 0.45 11.15 -9.90
C VAL A 135 -0.13 12.58 -9.84
N LYS A 136 -0.73 13.05 -10.94
CA LYS A 136 -1.35 14.38 -10.99
C LYS A 136 -2.52 14.50 -10.02
N ILE A 137 -3.39 13.49 -9.97
CA ILE A 137 -4.52 13.46 -9.04
C ILE A 137 -4.01 13.55 -7.60
N LEU A 138 -3.00 12.75 -7.22
CA LEU A 138 -2.44 12.78 -5.87
C LEU A 138 -1.86 14.15 -5.52
N ALA A 139 -1.14 14.78 -6.46
CA ALA A 139 -0.59 16.12 -6.27
C ALA A 139 -1.66 17.20 -6.10
N GLU A 140 -2.72 17.15 -6.91
CA GLU A 140 -3.83 18.12 -6.85
C GLU A 140 -4.66 17.99 -5.56
N GLU A 141 -4.86 16.78 -5.06
CA GLU A 141 -5.56 16.53 -3.79
C GLU A 141 -4.67 16.75 -2.56
N GLY A 142 -3.37 17.04 -2.74
CA GLY A 142 -2.43 17.31 -1.66
C GLY A 142 -1.93 16.08 -0.90
N VAL A 143 -2.07 14.89 -1.48
CA VAL A 143 -1.56 13.63 -0.88
C VAL A 143 -0.04 13.61 -0.94
N TYR A 144 0.62 13.24 0.15
CA TYR A 144 2.06 12.97 0.13
C TYR A 144 2.33 11.66 -0.61
N PHE A 145 3.20 11.71 -1.62
CA PHE A 145 3.60 10.51 -2.37
C PHE A 145 5.09 10.49 -2.68
N THR A 146 5.62 9.29 -2.93
CA THR A 146 7.01 9.03 -3.33
C THR A 146 7.05 8.05 -4.49
#